data_AF-A0A947N5I6-F1
#
_entry.id   AF-A0A947N5I6-F1
#
_cell.length_a   1.000
_cell.length_b   1.000
_cell.length_c   1.000
_cell.angle_alpha   90.00
_cell.angle_beta   90.00
_cell.angle_gamma   90.00
#
_symmetry.space_group_name_H-M   'P 1'
#
loop_
_entity.id
_entity.type
_entity.pdbx_description
1 polymer ?
#
loop_
_entity_poly.entity_id
_entity_poly.type
_entity_poly.pdbx_seq_one_letter_code
_entity_poly.pdbx_strand_id
1 'polypeptide(L)'
;MTKRQRAHWQDKAVRLLLQSAALTSILIVLLIFVFVGRESVPFLRDPGVSELFTKRWNPVSFEKELFGILPLLSGSLLVTFLATILAVPLGVFAAVYIAEIARPAEREILKPFIELLAGLPSVVIGFFGLVVLAPLVKQAFGLYTGLTALTGAILLALMAIPT
;
A
#
# COMPACT_ATOMS: atom_id res chain seq x y z
N MET A 1 -18.75 -36.67 -31.35
CA MET A 1 -19.31 -35.63 -30.46
C MET A 1 -19.63 -34.39 -31.29
N THR A 2 -20.90 -34.01 -31.38
CA THR A 2 -21.34 -32.81 -32.09
C THR A 2 -20.77 -31.56 -31.38
N LYS A 3 -20.43 -30.50 -32.14
CA LYS A 3 -19.85 -29.24 -31.60
C LYS A 3 -20.64 -28.70 -30.38
N ARG A 4 -21.95 -28.92 -30.36
CA ARG A 4 -22.88 -28.54 -29.29
C ARG A 4 -22.65 -29.28 -27.96
N GLN A 5 -22.22 -30.54 -27.99
CA GLN A 5 -21.89 -31.32 -26.78
C GLN A 5 -20.56 -30.89 -26.15
N ARG A 6 -19.53 -30.59 -26.95
CA ARG A 6 -18.25 -30.06 -26.44
C ARG A 6 -18.42 -28.72 -25.73
N ALA A 7 -19.23 -27.82 -26.31
CA ALA A 7 -19.54 -26.52 -25.71
C ALA A 7 -20.21 -26.68 -24.32
N HIS A 8 -21.19 -27.59 -24.18
CA HIS A 8 -21.86 -27.83 -22.90
C HIS A 8 -20.93 -28.36 -21.78
N TRP A 9 -19.98 -29.24 -22.11
CA TRP A 9 -18.99 -29.72 -21.14
C TRP A 9 -17.97 -28.63 -20.77
N GLN A 10 -17.59 -27.78 -21.73
CA GLN A 10 -16.73 -26.62 -21.48
C GLN A 10 -17.42 -25.60 -20.58
N ASP A 11 -18.68 -25.28 -20.81
CA ASP A 11 -19.46 -24.36 -19.98
C ASP A 11 -19.60 -24.88 -18.54
N LYS A 12 -19.83 -26.19 -18.37
CA LYS A 12 -19.90 -26.82 -17.04
C LYS A 12 -18.56 -26.79 -16.32
N ALA A 13 -17.45 -27.03 -17.03
CA ALA A 13 -16.11 -26.96 -16.48
C ALA A 13 -15.73 -25.53 -16.06
N VAL A 14 -15.98 -24.54 -16.92
CA VAL A 14 -15.75 -23.12 -16.62
C VAL A 14 -16.59 -22.69 -15.42
N ARG A 15 -17.88 -23.06 -15.38
CA ARG A 15 -18.76 -22.75 -14.26
C ARG A 15 -18.26 -23.36 -12.94
N LEU A 16 -17.82 -24.61 -12.96
CA LEU A 16 -17.28 -25.28 -11.77
C LEU A 16 -15.96 -24.63 -11.32
N LEU A 17 -15.07 -24.29 -12.25
CA LEU A 17 -13.82 -23.58 -11.95
C LEU A 17 -14.09 -22.23 -11.29
N LEU A 18 -14.95 -21.40 -11.89
CA LEU A 18 -15.32 -20.10 -11.34
C LEU A 18 -16.00 -20.22 -9.97
N GLN A 19 -16.89 -21.20 -9.79
CA GLN A 19 -17.53 -21.47 -8.49
C GLN A 19 -16.51 -21.91 -7.44
N SER A 20 -15.58 -22.80 -7.79
CA SER A 20 -14.54 -23.26 -6.87
C SER A 20 -13.58 -22.12 -6.49
N ALA A 21 -13.20 -21.27 -7.45
CA ALA A 21 -12.37 -20.09 -7.21
C ALA A 21 -13.07 -19.09 -6.28
N ALA A 22 -14.36 -18.82 -6.52
CA ALA A 22 -15.16 -17.95 -5.66
C ALA A 22 -15.32 -18.52 -4.24
N LEU A 23 -15.66 -19.80 -4.10
CA LEU A 23 -15.78 -20.47 -2.81
C LEU A 23 -14.45 -20.49 -2.05
N THR A 24 -13.34 -20.74 -2.75
CA THR A 24 -12.00 -20.72 -2.17
C THR A 24 -11.63 -19.31 -1.70
N SER A 25 -11.94 -18.29 -2.50
CA SER A 25 -11.71 -16.89 -2.11
C SER A 25 -12.48 -16.50 -0.85
N ILE A 26 -13.78 -16.84 -0.80
CA ILE A 26 -14.62 -16.60 0.39
C ILE A 26 -14.06 -17.34 1.61
N LEU A 27 -13.67 -18.61 1.44
CA LEU A 27 -13.08 -19.42 2.49
C LEU A 27 -11.78 -18.81 3.03
N ILE A 28 -10.88 -18.36 2.15
CA ILE A 28 -9.62 -17.71 2.53
C ILE A 28 -9.90 -16.43 3.32
N VAL A 29 -10.81 -15.58 2.84
CA VAL A 29 -11.19 -14.34 3.56
C VAL A 29 -11.74 -14.67 4.95
N LEU A 30 -12.61 -15.67 5.05
CA LEU A 30 -13.15 -16.11 6.34
C LEU A 30 -12.04 -16.65 7.27
N LEU A 31 -11.09 -17.42 6.73
CA LEU A 31 -9.92 -17.89 7.50
C LEU A 31 -9.05 -16.74 7.98
N ILE A 32 -8.86 -15.68 7.18
CA ILE A 32 -8.13 -14.47 7.61
C ILE A 32 -8.85 -13.82 8.80
N PHE A 33 -10.18 -13.66 8.75
CA PHE A 33 -10.95 -13.10 9.87
C PHE A 33 -10.84 -13.96 11.14
N VAL A 34 -10.96 -15.29 11.01
CA VAL A 34 -10.82 -16.21 12.14
C VAL A 34 -9.40 -16.17 12.71
N PHE A 35 -8.39 -16.14 11.84
CA PHE A 35 -6.98 -16.05 12.24
C PHE A 35 -6.69 -14.75 12.99
N VAL A 36 -7.01 -13.59 12.41
CA VAL A 36 -6.81 -12.29 13.06
C VAL A 36 -7.59 -12.21 14.38
N GLY A 37 -8.84 -12.70 14.39
CA GLY A 37 -9.65 -12.76 15.61
C GLY A 37 -8.96 -13.58 16.70
N ARG A 38 -8.51 -14.80 16.37
CA ARG A 38 -7.81 -15.68 17.31
C ARG A 38 -6.51 -15.07 17.84
N GLU A 39 -5.68 -14.49 16.96
CA GLU A 39 -4.40 -13.87 17.34
C GLU A 39 -4.60 -12.56 18.13
N SER A 40 -5.77 -11.92 18.02
CA SER A 40 -6.10 -10.73 18.81
C SER A 40 -6.58 -11.02 20.24
N VAL A 41 -7.07 -12.24 20.53
CA VAL A 41 -7.59 -12.59 21.88
C VAL A 41 -6.53 -12.47 22.99
N PRO A 42 -5.28 -12.93 22.81
CA PRO A 42 -4.22 -12.76 23.82
C PRO A 42 -4.02 -11.29 24.20
N PHE A 43 -4.01 -10.39 23.20
CA PHE A 43 -3.83 -8.95 23.39
C PHE A 43 -4.92 -8.33 24.29
N LEU A 44 -6.16 -8.82 24.22
CA LEU A 44 -7.26 -8.32 25.05
C LEU A 44 -7.10 -8.65 26.54
N ARG A 45 -6.28 -9.66 26.87
CA ARG A 45 -6.02 -10.08 28.25
C ARG A 45 -4.76 -9.42 28.80
N ASP A 46 -3.67 -9.52 28.05
CA ASP A 46 -2.36 -8.95 28.37
C ASP A 46 -1.74 -8.45 27.07
N PRO A 47 -1.59 -7.13 26.86
CA PRO A 47 -1.63 -6.05 27.86
C PRO A 47 -3.00 -5.36 28.07
N GLY A 48 -4.03 -5.72 27.31
CA GLY A 48 -5.40 -5.24 27.49
C GLY A 48 -5.79 -4.01 26.65
N VAL A 49 -7.11 -3.79 26.48
CA VAL A 49 -7.67 -2.75 25.59
C VAL A 49 -7.26 -1.33 25.99
N SER A 50 -7.00 -1.08 27.28
CA SER A 50 -6.56 0.23 27.77
C SER A 50 -5.25 0.70 27.12
N GLU A 51 -4.36 -0.22 26.74
CA GLU A 51 -3.09 0.15 26.09
C GLU A 51 -3.27 0.76 24.70
N LEU A 52 -4.41 0.54 24.05
CA LEU A 52 -4.71 1.19 22.77
C LEU A 52 -4.80 2.72 22.92
N PHE A 53 -5.12 3.24 24.10
CA PHE A 53 -5.21 4.68 24.37
C PHE A 53 -3.88 5.32 24.78
N THR A 54 -2.80 4.54 24.85
CA THR A 54 -1.46 5.04 25.14
C THR A 54 -0.97 5.97 24.02
N LYS A 55 -0.18 7.00 24.36
CA LYS A 55 0.29 8.01 23.40
C LYS A 55 1.49 7.57 22.55
N ARG A 56 2.03 6.38 22.81
CA ARG A 56 3.25 5.87 22.16
C ARG A 56 2.97 4.52 21.53
N TRP A 57 3.57 4.32 20.36
CA TRP A 57 3.66 3.04 19.69
C TRP A 57 5.09 2.54 19.82
N ASN A 58 5.29 1.48 20.62
CA ASN A 58 6.56 0.79 20.76
C ASN A 58 6.33 -0.67 21.23
N PRO A 59 5.96 -1.58 20.30
CA PRO A 59 5.69 -2.97 20.65
C PRO A 59 6.96 -3.80 20.91
N VAL A 60 8.15 -3.28 20.57
CA VAL A 60 9.45 -3.99 20.71
C VAL A 60 10.27 -3.50 21.91
N SER A 61 9.64 -2.74 22.80
CA SER A 61 10.27 -2.18 23.99
C SER A 61 10.65 -3.28 24.98
N PHE A 62 11.89 -3.25 25.49
CA PHE A 62 12.36 -4.22 26.49
C PHE A 62 11.78 -4.01 27.89
N GLU A 63 11.24 -2.83 28.18
CA GLU A 63 10.68 -2.50 29.51
C GLU A 63 9.17 -2.74 29.58
N LYS A 64 8.43 -2.17 28.62
CA LYS A 64 6.98 -2.27 28.53
C LYS A 64 6.56 -2.06 27.09
N GLU A 65 5.81 -3.01 26.55
CA GLU A 65 5.19 -2.93 25.22
C GLU A 65 4.09 -1.86 25.21
N LEU A 66 4.11 -0.98 24.21
CA LEU A 66 3.15 0.13 24.08
C LEU A 66 2.44 0.04 22.73
N PHE A 67 1.11 -0.05 22.75
CA PHE A 67 0.29 -0.32 21.57
C PHE A 67 -0.67 0.82 21.22
N GLY A 68 -0.25 2.06 21.49
CA GLY A 68 -1.06 3.25 21.25
C GLY A 68 -1.56 3.35 19.81
N ILE A 69 -2.88 3.38 19.61
CA ILE A 69 -3.49 3.48 18.27
C ILE A 69 -3.45 4.91 17.71
N LEU A 70 -3.51 5.91 18.61
CA LEU A 70 -3.49 7.33 18.23
C LEU A 70 -2.28 7.73 17.39
N PRO A 71 -1.02 7.39 17.74
CA PRO A 71 0.13 7.70 16.90
C PRO A 71 0.12 6.97 15.55
N LEU A 72 -0.48 5.77 15.46
CA LEU A 72 -0.65 5.07 14.18
C LEU A 72 -1.63 5.83 13.27
N LEU A 73 -2.80 6.17 13.81
CA LEU A 73 -3.83 6.92 13.07
C LEU A 73 -3.34 8.30 12.66
N SER A 74 -2.76 9.06 13.58
CA SER A 74 -2.26 10.41 13.28
C SER A 74 -1.07 10.37 12.32
N GLY A 75 -0.18 9.39 12.46
CA GLY A 75 0.92 9.16 11.53
C GLY A 75 0.43 8.84 10.11
N SER A 76 -0.52 7.90 9.97
CA SER A 76 -1.12 7.56 8.68
C SER A 76 -1.83 8.75 8.04
N LEU A 77 -2.62 9.50 8.82
CA LEU A 77 -3.31 10.69 8.34
C LEU A 77 -2.32 11.78 7.90
N LEU A 78 -1.28 12.04 8.69
CA LEU A 78 -0.26 13.03 8.37
C LEU A 78 0.50 12.68 7.10
N VAL A 79 0.95 11.42 6.97
CA VAL A 79 1.65 10.92 5.78
C VAL A 79 0.74 11.02 4.55
N THR A 80 -0.52 10.59 4.66
CA THR A 80 -1.50 10.64 3.56
C THR A 80 -1.80 12.07 3.14
N PHE A 81 -1.97 12.97 4.10
CA PHE A 81 -2.24 14.38 3.84
C PHE A 81 -1.08 15.05 3.11
N LEU A 82 0.15 14.88 3.63
CA LEU A 82 1.34 15.42 2.99
C LEU A 82 1.59 14.80 1.61
N ALA A 83 1.38 13.48 1.46
CA ALA A 83 1.52 12.81 0.18
C ALA A 83 0.51 13.36 -0.84
N THR A 84 -0.75 13.58 -0.44
CA THR A 84 -1.78 14.17 -1.30
C THR A 84 -1.39 15.57 -1.76
N ILE A 85 -0.88 16.41 -0.86
CA ILE A 85 -0.42 17.77 -1.20
C ILE A 85 0.70 17.74 -2.25
N LEU A 86 1.57 16.73 -2.22
CA LEU A 86 2.66 16.60 -3.19
C LEU A 86 2.18 15.94 -4.50
N ALA A 87 1.45 14.84 -4.40
CA ALA A 87 1.07 13.99 -5.52
C ALA A 87 0.01 14.63 -6.41
N VAL A 88 -1.02 15.25 -5.83
CA VAL A 88 -2.13 15.82 -6.60
C VAL A 88 -1.68 16.90 -7.58
N PRO A 89 -0.97 17.97 -7.16
CA PRO A 89 -0.56 19.00 -8.11
C PRO A 89 0.41 18.44 -9.16
N LEU A 90 1.38 17.61 -8.76
CA LEU A 90 2.35 17.02 -9.69
C LEU A 90 1.68 16.09 -10.70
N GLY A 91 0.77 15.22 -10.25
CA GLY A 91 0.02 14.30 -11.09
C GLY A 91 -0.92 15.04 -12.05
N VAL A 92 -1.65 16.05 -11.56
CA VAL A 92 -2.53 16.86 -12.40
C VAL A 92 -1.74 17.65 -13.45
N PHE A 93 -0.63 18.30 -13.07
CA PHE A 93 0.20 19.03 -14.03
C PHE A 93 0.84 18.10 -15.06
N ALA A 94 1.33 16.93 -14.64
CA ALA A 94 1.88 15.94 -15.56
C ALA A 94 0.81 15.42 -16.55
N ALA A 95 -0.40 15.13 -16.05
CA ALA A 95 -1.53 14.67 -16.87
C ALA A 95 -1.95 15.74 -17.88
N VAL A 96 -2.13 16.99 -17.45
CA VAL A 96 -2.49 18.11 -18.34
C VAL A 96 -1.39 18.35 -19.38
N TYR A 97 -0.12 18.34 -18.97
CA TYR A 97 0.99 18.50 -19.91
C TYR A 97 0.98 17.40 -20.99
N ILE A 98 0.83 16.13 -20.60
CA ILE A 98 0.82 15.02 -21.56
C ILE A 98 -0.41 15.08 -22.47
N ALA A 99 -1.58 15.43 -21.92
CA ALA A 99 -2.85 15.45 -22.67
C ALA A 99 -2.93 16.62 -23.66
N GLU A 100 -2.51 17.81 -23.26
CA GLU A 100 -2.79 19.05 -24.01
C GLU A 100 -1.54 19.68 -24.63
N ILE A 101 -0.38 19.58 -23.99
CA ILE A 101 0.81 20.38 -24.34
C ILE A 101 1.88 19.54 -25.07
N ALA A 102 2.04 18.28 -24.66
CA ALA A 102 3.15 17.45 -25.10
C ALA A 102 3.07 17.11 -26.59
N ARG A 103 4.20 17.27 -27.27
CA ARG A 103 4.36 16.89 -28.69
C ARG A 103 4.35 15.36 -28.85
N PRO A 104 4.08 14.83 -30.06
CA PRO A 104 4.05 13.37 -30.27
C PRO A 104 5.29 12.64 -29.77
N ALA A 105 6.50 13.16 -30.05
CA ALA A 105 7.76 12.56 -29.59
C ALA A 105 7.91 12.56 -28.06
N GLU A 106 7.43 13.62 -27.37
CA GLU A 106 7.48 13.69 -25.91
C GLU A 106 6.52 12.65 -25.29
N ARG A 107 5.34 12.47 -25.88
CA ARG A 107 4.37 11.46 -25.44
C ARG A 107 4.90 10.03 -25.59
N GLU A 108 5.61 9.74 -26.68
CA GLU A 108 6.22 8.43 -26.94
C GLU A 108 7.29 8.06 -25.91
N ILE A 109 7.91 9.05 -25.26
CA ILE A 109 8.88 8.82 -24.19
C ILE A 109 8.19 8.81 -22.83
N LEU A 110 7.41 9.84 -22.51
CA LEU A 110 6.84 10.03 -21.17
C LEU A 110 5.85 8.93 -20.77
N LYS A 111 5.02 8.45 -21.72
CA LYS A 111 4.03 7.40 -21.42
C LYS A 111 4.68 6.09 -20.95
N PRO A 112 5.64 5.49 -21.68
CA PRO A 112 6.36 4.32 -21.18
C PRO A 112 7.01 4.54 -19.81
N PHE A 113 7.62 5.71 -19.55
CA PHE A 113 8.22 5.98 -18.24
C PHE A 113 7.18 5.97 -17.11
N ILE A 114 6.01 6.57 -17.32
CA ILE A 114 4.92 6.56 -16.32
C ILE A 114 4.40 5.14 -16.11
N GLU A 115 4.18 4.38 -17.19
CA GLU A 115 3.73 2.99 -17.12
C GLU A 115 4.76 2.10 -16.39
N LEU A 116 6.05 2.32 -16.63
CA LEU A 116 7.13 1.64 -15.92
C LEU A 116 7.16 1.99 -14.44
N LEU A 117 6.97 3.26 -14.08
CA LEU A 117 6.87 3.69 -12.68
C LEU A 117 5.64 3.10 -11.99
N ALA A 118 4.49 3.02 -12.68
CA ALA A 118 3.28 2.35 -12.18
C ALA A 118 3.46 0.83 -12.02
N GLY A 119 4.28 0.22 -12.87
CA GLY A 119 4.56 -1.22 -12.85
C GLY A 119 5.57 -1.65 -11.78
N LEU A 120 6.23 -0.70 -11.10
CA LEU A 120 7.18 -1.03 -10.04
C LEU A 120 6.46 -1.67 -8.83
N PRO A 121 6.94 -2.81 -8.31
CA PRO A 121 6.35 -3.40 -7.11
C PRO A 121 6.49 -2.44 -5.92
N SER A 122 5.41 -2.29 -5.15
CA SER A 122 5.39 -1.38 -3.98
C SER A 122 6.48 -1.70 -2.95
N VAL A 123 6.82 -2.98 -2.79
CA VAL A 123 7.92 -3.44 -1.90
C VAL A 123 9.28 -2.91 -2.35
N VAL A 124 9.53 -2.81 -3.66
CA VAL A 124 10.80 -2.31 -4.21
C VAL A 124 10.94 -0.82 -3.89
N ILE A 125 9.89 -0.03 -4.13
CA ILE A 125 9.89 1.41 -3.82
C ILE A 125 10.02 1.63 -2.31
N GLY A 126 9.34 0.82 -1.49
CA GLY A 126 9.45 0.89 -0.03
C GLY A 126 10.87 0.59 0.48
N PHE A 127 11.50 -0.45 -0.05
CA PHE A 127 12.89 -0.80 0.29
C PHE A 127 13.88 0.27 -0.19
N PHE A 128 13.73 0.78 -1.41
CA PHE A 128 14.52 1.92 -1.90
C PHE A 128 14.35 3.13 -0.98
N GLY A 129 13.12 3.41 -0.55
CA GLY A 129 12.84 4.47 0.41
C GLY A 129 13.54 4.30 1.76
N LEU A 130 13.61 3.06 2.26
CA LEU A 130 14.32 2.73 3.49
C LEU A 130 15.85 2.89 3.36
N VAL A 131 16.43 2.39 2.27
CA VAL A 131 17.89 2.29 2.11
C VAL A 131 18.51 3.58 1.55
N VAL A 132 17.77 4.32 0.72
CA VAL A 132 18.28 5.51 0.02
C VAL A 132 17.63 6.77 0.54
N LEU A 133 16.30 6.88 0.49
CA LEU A 133 15.63 8.13 0.83
C LEU A 133 15.73 8.48 2.32
N ALA A 134 15.53 7.50 3.21
CA ALA A 134 15.58 7.75 4.65
C ALA A 134 16.96 8.28 5.10
N PRO A 135 18.12 7.69 4.71
CA PRO A 135 19.42 8.29 5.01
C PRO A 135 19.62 9.69 4.45
N LEU A 136 19.12 9.98 3.24
CA LEU A 136 19.22 11.31 2.64
C LEU A 136 18.43 12.34 3.45
N VAL A 137 17.17 12.04 3.80
CA VAL A 137 16.35 12.91 4.65
C VAL A 137 16.99 13.09 6.03
N LYS A 138 17.53 12.02 6.61
CA LYS A 138 18.25 12.08 7.89
C LYS A 138 19.40 13.08 7.84
N GLN A 139 20.25 13.00 6.82
CA GLN A 139 21.43 13.85 6.66
C GLN A 139 21.04 15.30 6.33
N ALA A 140 20.09 15.49 5.42
CA ALA A 140 19.65 16.82 4.99
C ALA A 140 19.07 17.66 6.13
N PHE A 141 18.35 17.02 7.06
CA PHE A 141 17.68 17.70 8.17
C PHE A 141 18.37 17.49 9.54
N GLY A 142 19.53 16.81 9.58
CA GLY A 142 20.25 16.55 10.83
C GLY A 142 19.46 15.73 11.86
N LEU A 143 18.64 14.78 11.41
CA LEU A 143 17.71 14.04 12.26
C LEU A 143 18.36 12.80 12.89
N TYR A 144 17.78 12.31 13.99
CA TYR A 144 18.18 11.04 14.60
C TYR A 144 17.86 9.83 13.70
N THR A 145 16.72 9.88 13.01
CA THR A 145 16.24 8.84 12.09
C THR A 145 15.69 9.46 10.80
N GLY A 146 15.84 8.73 9.70
CA GLY A 146 15.23 9.04 8.41
C GLY A 146 13.81 8.50 8.25
N LEU A 147 13.33 7.69 9.19
CA LEU A 147 11.99 7.09 9.19
C LEU A 147 10.97 8.09 9.73
N THR A 148 10.72 9.15 8.97
CA THR A 148 9.84 10.25 9.35
C THR A 148 8.58 10.29 8.50
N ALA A 149 7.58 11.06 8.95
CA ALA A 149 6.38 11.31 8.18
C ALA A 149 6.68 11.94 6.81
N LEU A 150 7.71 12.78 6.72
CA LEU A 150 8.14 13.38 5.45
C LEU A 150 8.65 12.32 4.47
N THR A 151 9.54 11.43 4.92
CA THR A 151 10.05 10.33 4.10
C THR A 151 8.91 9.44 3.61
N GLY A 152 7.98 9.09 4.51
CA GLY A 152 6.79 8.32 4.16
C GLY A 152 5.91 9.05 3.14
N ALA A 153 5.72 10.36 3.30
CA ALA A 153 4.90 11.17 2.40
C ALA A 153 5.50 11.27 1.00
N ILE A 154 6.81 11.44 0.88
CA ILE A 154 7.50 11.47 -0.42
C ILE A 154 7.38 10.12 -1.14
N LEU A 155 7.56 9.01 -0.42
CA LEU A 155 7.43 7.66 -1.00
C LEU A 155 6.01 7.39 -1.45
N LEU A 156 5.03 7.70 -0.60
CA LEU A 156 3.62 7.51 -0.93
C LEU A 156 3.21 8.41 -2.11
N ALA A 157 3.71 9.65 -2.16
CA ALA A 157 3.47 10.53 -3.29
C ALA A 157 4.04 9.96 -4.60
N LEU A 158 5.27 9.43 -4.57
CA LEU A 158 5.89 8.79 -5.73
C LEU A 158 5.07 7.61 -6.25
N MET A 159 4.48 6.81 -5.34
CA MET A 159 3.61 5.70 -5.72
C MET A 159 2.25 6.17 -6.28
N ALA A 160 1.76 7.34 -5.87
CA ALA A 160 0.46 7.88 -6.27
C ALA A 160 0.47 8.80 -7.50
N ILE A 161 1.64 9.28 -7.93
CA ILE A 161 1.76 10.11 -9.15
C ILE A 161 1.49 9.33 -10.45
N PRO A 162 1.98 8.09 -10.65
CA PRO A 162 1.81 7.38 -11.91
C PRO A 162 0.45 6.68 -12.05
N THR A 163 -0.45 6.84 -11.07
CA THR A 163 -1.84 6.34 -11.08
C THR A 163 -2.82 7.41 -11.52
#